data_AF-A0A9D1MUT8-F1
#
_entry.id   AF-A0A9D1MUT8-F1
#
_cell.length_a   1.000
_cell.length_b   1.000
_cell.length_c   1.000
_cell.angle_alpha   90.00
_cell.angle_beta   90.00
_cell.angle_gamma   90.00
#
_symmetry.space_group_name_H-M   'P 1'
#
loop_
_entity.id
_entity.type
_entity.pdbx_description
1 polymer ?
#
loop_
_entity_poly.entity_id
_entity_poly.type
_entity_poly.pdbx_seq_one_letter_code
_entity_poly.pdbx_strand_id
1 'polypeptide(L)'
;MKKQEEFYTISIYIDENENLIGIPCGKSKKYGVADIDKVLLLKAPYTHERLEKYIEEVMDACYTKEHNDDSEVSTIEKYTKVKGFVNATAPYTLISIVKTKETYSLMPTFYDYERGPLLIDDDERILPVEHTPGELAAIFRDLIEVYVKANVFYKEKEELERRKKEREKS
;
A
#
# COMPACT_ATOMS: atom_id res chain seq x y z
N MET A 1 -18.77 -13.13 18.82
CA MET A 1 -17.62 -13.58 18.01
C MET A 1 -17.66 -12.86 16.68
N LYS A 2 -16.61 -12.10 16.32
CA LYS A 2 -16.47 -11.59 14.95
C LYS A 2 -16.30 -12.81 14.03
N LYS A 3 -17.02 -12.86 12.92
CA LYS A 3 -16.81 -13.88 11.89
C LYS A 3 -15.39 -13.66 11.34
N GLN A 4 -14.53 -14.66 11.44
CA GLN A 4 -13.19 -14.58 10.85
C GLN A 4 -13.34 -14.74 9.35
N GLU A 5 -12.87 -13.76 8.59
CA GLU A 5 -12.89 -13.82 7.12
C GLU A 5 -11.75 -14.73 6.64
N GLU A 6 -11.88 -15.27 5.42
CA GLU A 6 -10.91 -16.24 4.88
C GLU A 6 -9.55 -15.60 4.59
N PHE A 7 -9.56 -14.33 4.24
CA PHE A 7 -8.38 -13.50 4.09
C PHE A 7 -8.71 -12.03 4.43
N TYR A 8 -7.67 -11.25 4.63
CA TYR A 8 -7.69 -9.81 4.83
C TYR A 8 -6.72 -9.21 3.84
N THR A 9 -7.05 -8.06 3.25
CA THR A 9 -6.11 -7.33 2.41
C THR A 9 -6.06 -5.87 2.85
N ILE A 10 -4.86 -5.29 2.86
CA ILE A 10 -4.63 -3.89 3.20
C ILE A 10 -3.66 -3.27 2.21
N SER A 11 -3.88 -1.99 1.94
CA SER A 11 -3.01 -1.16 1.13
C SER A 11 -2.18 -0.27 2.05
N ILE A 12 -0.85 -0.42 2.05
CA ILE A 12 0.06 0.45 2.79
C ILE A 12 0.84 1.35 1.82
N TYR A 13 0.51 2.64 1.82
CA TYR A 13 1.23 3.66 1.04
C TYR A 13 2.33 4.27 1.90
N ILE A 14 3.54 4.33 1.36
CA ILE A 14 4.75 4.83 2.02
C ILE A 14 5.25 6.07 1.29
N ASP A 15 5.42 7.18 2.01
CA ASP A 15 6.00 8.41 1.45
C ASP A 15 7.55 8.41 1.50
N GLU A 16 8.17 9.44 0.92
CA GLU A 16 9.64 9.59 0.89
C GLU A 16 10.30 9.69 2.28
N ASN A 17 9.52 10.03 3.31
CA ASN A 17 9.95 10.13 4.70
C ASN A 17 9.60 8.86 5.50
N GLU A 18 9.21 7.78 4.81
CA GLU A 18 8.77 6.51 5.37
C GLU A 18 7.52 6.61 6.27
N ASN A 19 6.71 7.68 6.14
CA ASN A 19 5.41 7.70 6.80
C ASN A 19 4.44 6.76 6.08
N LEU A 20 3.60 6.08 6.86
CA LEU A 20 2.67 5.07 6.37
C LEU A 20 1.23 5.56 6.40
N ILE A 21 0.51 5.29 5.33
CA ILE A 21 -0.94 5.44 5.19
C ILE A 21 -1.51 4.05 4.91
N GLY A 22 -2.26 3.54 5.87
CA GLY A 22 -2.84 2.21 5.86
C GLY A 22 -4.33 2.30 5.56
N ILE A 23 -4.75 1.63 4.50
CA ILE A 23 -6.14 1.57 4.06
C ILE A 23 -6.60 0.11 4.14
N PRO A 24 -7.52 -0.21 5.05
CA PRO A 24 -8.08 -1.54 5.17
C PRO A 24 -9.14 -1.82 4.11
N CYS A 25 -9.43 -3.09 3.86
CA CYS A 25 -10.48 -3.52 2.93
C CYS A 25 -11.82 -3.80 3.62
N GLY A 26 -12.86 -3.99 2.81
CA GLY A 26 -14.19 -4.44 3.22
C GLY A 26 -14.89 -5.17 2.08
N LYS A 27 -16.09 -5.69 2.36
CA LYS A 27 -16.90 -6.37 1.34
C LYS A 27 -17.37 -5.35 0.31
N SER A 28 -17.23 -5.70 -0.96
CA SER A 28 -17.75 -4.96 -2.10
C SER A 28 -18.66 -5.87 -2.91
N LYS A 29 -19.83 -5.37 -3.32
CA LYS A 29 -20.73 -6.11 -4.21
C LYS A 29 -20.23 -6.13 -5.65
N LYS A 30 -19.41 -5.16 -6.04
CA LYS A 30 -18.85 -5.04 -7.40
C LYS A 30 -17.53 -5.78 -7.58
N TYR A 31 -16.65 -5.69 -6.60
CA TYR A 31 -15.26 -6.16 -6.68
C TYR A 31 -14.97 -7.35 -5.75
N GLY A 32 -15.95 -7.79 -4.96
CA GLY A 32 -15.78 -8.80 -3.91
C GLY A 32 -15.14 -8.21 -2.65
N VAL A 33 -13.93 -7.68 -2.77
CA VAL A 33 -13.19 -7.01 -1.69
C VAL A 33 -12.53 -5.74 -2.24
N ALA A 34 -12.70 -4.62 -1.54
CA ALA A 34 -12.11 -3.34 -1.92
C ALA A 34 -11.85 -2.45 -0.70
N ASP A 35 -10.95 -1.47 -0.87
CA ASP A 35 -10.57 -0.49 0.15
C ASP A 35 -11.78 0.23 0.75
N ILE A 36 -11.90 0.29 2.07
CA ILE A 36 -12.96 1.05 2.74
C ILE A 36 -12.51 2.47 3.02
N ASP A 37 -13.46 3.41 3.16
CA ASP A 37 -13.20 4.81 3.47
C ASP A 37 -12.68 5.02 4.92
N LYS A 38 -11.54 4.43 5.27
CA LYS A 38 -10.87 4.50 6.56
C LYS A 38 -9.37 4.58 6.31
N VAL A 39 -8.70 5.42 7.09
CA VAL A 39 -7.27 5.66 6.97
C VAL A 39 -6.65 5.58 8.35
N LEU A 40 -5.53 4.87 8.48
CA LEU A 40 -4.71 4.81 9.67
C LEU A 40 -3.30 5.29 9.33
N LEU A 41 -2.70 6.09 10.20
CA LEU A 41 -1.40 6.72 9.94
C LEU A 41 -0.35 6.26 10.93
N LEU A 42 0.88 6.06 10.45
CA LEU A 42 2.06 5.89 11.29
C LEU A 42 3.18 6.80 10.75
N LYS A 43 3.70 7.68 11.61
CA LYS A 43 4.82 8.56 11.23
C LYS A 43 6.15 7.92 11.60
N ALA A 44 7.16 8.07 10.73
CA ALA A 44 8.53 7.69 11.03
C ALA A 44 9.18 8.70 12.03
N PRO A 45 10.20 8.27 12.80
CA PRO A 45 10.69 6.90 12.93
C PRO A 45 9.79 6.05 13.86
N TYR A 46 9.74 4.75 13.59
CA TYR A 46 9.03 3.76 14.42
C TYR A 46 9.92 2.55 14.69
N THR A 47 9.64 1.82 15.78
CA THR A 47 10.31 0.56 16.11
C THR A 47 9.72 -0.61 15.31
N HIS A 48 10.36 -1.79 15.35
CA HIS A 48 9.80 -3.02 14.75
C HIS A 48 8.45 -3.37 15.38
N GLU A 49 8.38 -3.38 16.72
CA GLU A 49 7.15 -3.66 17.46
C GLU A 49 6.01 -2.69 17.09
N ARG A 50 6.31 -1.39 16.97
CA ARG A 50 5.28 -0.41 16.59
C ARG A 50 4.76 -0.62 15.16
N LEU A 51 5.66 -0.99 14.23
CA LEU A 51 5.32 -1.28 12.84
C LEU A 51 4.41 -2.51 12.73
N GLU A 52 4.76 -3.61 13.39
CA GLU A 52 3.93 -4.83 13.38
C GLU A 52 2.56 -4.56 14.00
N LYS A 53 2.54 -3.88 15.15
CA LYS A 53 1.29 -3.45 15.77
C LYS A 53 0.45 -2.56 14.84
N TYR A 54 1.08 -1.68 14.08
CA TYR A 54 0.37 -0.84 13.12
C TYR A 54 -0.24 -1.65 11.99
N ILE A 55 0.50 -2.60 11.41
CA ILE A 55 -0.03 -3.50 10.37
C ILE A 55 -1.25 -4.26 10.92
N GLU A 56 -1.16 -4.80 12.13
CA GLU A 56 -2.32 -5.45 12.77
C GLU A 56 -3.47 -4.49 13.06
N GLU A 57 -3.22 -3.25 13.48
CA GLU A 57 -4.26 -2.22 13.66
C GLU A 57 -5.01 -1.92 12.35
N VAL A 58 -4.32 -1.92 11.21
CA VAL A 58 -4.93 -1.77 9.88
C VAL A 58 -5.72 -3.05 9.54
N MET A 59 -5.14 -4.24 9.73
CA MET A 59 -5.83 -5.52 9.49
C MET A 59 -7.12 -5.66 10.33
N ASP A 60 -7.09 -5.28 11.60
CA ASP A 60 -8.23 -5.31 12.51
C ASP A 60 -9.35 -4.34 12.10
N ALA A 61 -9.00 -3.32 11.31
CA ALA A 61 -9.93 -2.37 10.75
C ALA A 61 -10.62 -2.90 9.48
N CYS A 62 -10.15 -3.98 8.87
CA CYS A 62 -10.81 -4.62 7.75
C CYS A 62 -12.20 -5.13 8.12
N TYR A 63 -13.12 -5.07 7.17
CA TYR A 63 -14.51 -5.53 7.30
C TYR A 63 -15.30 -4.87 8.45
N THR A 64 -14.79 -3.79 9.04
CA THR A 64 -15.53 -2.98 10.01
C THR A 64 -16.67 -2.18 9.37
N LYS A 65 -16.65 -2.05 8.04
CA LYS A 65 -17.74 -1.56 7.19
C LYS A 65 -17.61 -2.15 5.77
N GLU A 66 -18.65 -1.97 4.97
CA GLU A 66 -18.63 -2.29 3.54
C GLU A 66 -17.88 -1.21 2.74
N HIS A 67 -17.34 -1.61 1.59
CA HIS A 67 -16.82 -0.68 0.59
C HIS A 67 -17.97 0.17 0.04
N ASN A 68 -17.70 1.44 -0.25
CA ASN A 68 -18.68 2.32 -0.86
C ASN A 68 -18.68 2.12 -2.38
N ASP A 69 -19.42 1.11 -2.85
CA ASP A 69 -19.54 0.78 -4.27
C ASP A 69 -20.10 1.93 -5.13
N ASP A 70 -20.76 2.93 -4.54
CA ASP A 70 -21.32 4.09 -5.26
C ASP A 70 -20.27 5.21 -5.47
N SER A 71 -19.11 5.11 -4.83
CA SER A 71 -18.04 6.10 -4.95
C SER A 71 -17.15 5.79 -6.15
N GLU A 72 -17.06 6.72 -7.10
CA GLU A 72 -16.08 6.65 -8.21
C GLU A 72 -14.67 7.10 -7.80
N VAL A 73 -14.52 7.58 -6.57
CA VAL A 73 -13.26 8.12 -6.03
C VAL A 73 -12.72 7.16 -4.98
N SER A 74 -11.45 6.77 -5.13
CA SER A 74 -10.76 5.88 -4.18
C SER A 74 -10.54 6.54 -2.82
N THR A 75 -10.32 5.73 -1.77
CA THR A 75 -10.06 6.23 -0.42
C THR A 75 -8.77 7.06 -0.36
N ILE A 76 -7.73 6.69 -1.12
CA ILE A 76 -6.48 7.46 -1.20
C ILE A 76 -6.69 8.84 -1.86
N GLU A 77 -7.50 8.92 -2.91
CA GLU A 77 -7.90 10.22 -3.51
C GLU A 77 -8.67 11.09 -2.51
N LYS A 78 -9.63 10.51 -1.77
CA LYS A 78 -10.37 11.25 -0.74
C LYS A 78 -9.44 11.78 0.36
N TYR A 79 -8.48 10.96 0.79
CA TYR A 79 -7.52 11.31 1.84
C TYR A 79 -6.57 12.43 1.39
N THR A 80 -5.93 12.24 0.23
CA THR A 80 -4.95 13.18 -0.32
C THR A 80 -5.60 14.44 -0.90
N LYS A 81 -6.90 14.40 -1.22
CA LYS A 81 -7.64 15.41 -1.96
C LYS A 81 -7.07 15.67 -3.36
N VAL A 82 -6.33 14.70 -3.90
CA VAL A 82 -5.78 14.72 -5.25
C VAL A 82 -6.74 13.97 -6.17
N LYS A 83 -7.08 14.59 -7.32
CA LYS A 83 -7.98 13.99 -8.30
C LYS A 83 -7.25 12.95 -9.16
N GLY A 84 -7.84 11.76 -9.26
CA GLY A 84 -7.35 10.65 -10.05
C GLY A 84 -6.43 9.75 -9.23
N PHE A 85 -6.75 8.46 -9.18
CA PHE A 85 -5.99 7.44 -8.45
C PHE A 85 -4.48 7.47 -8.77
N VAL A 86 -4.14 7.57 -10.05
CA VAL A 86 -2.74 7.64 -10.52
C VAL A 86 -2.00 8.82 -9.91
N ASN A 87 -2.61 10.01 -9.89
CA ASN A 87 -2.01 11.21 -9.32
C ASN A 87 -1.94 11.15 -7.79
N ALA A 88 -3.00 10.64 -7.16
CA ALA A 88 -3.08 10.52 -5.70
C ALA A 88 -2.03 9.55 -5.14
N THR A 89 -1.63 8.56 -5.93
CA THR A 89 -0.63 7.55 -5.54
C THR A 89 0.79 7.90 -6.00
N ALA A 90 0.96 8.89 -6.88
CA ALA A 90 2.26 9.30 -7.42
C ALA A 90 3.35 9.60 -6.38
N PRO A 91 3.05 10.22 -5.22
CA PRO A 91 4.07 10.47 -4.21
C PRO A 91 4.48 9.25 -3.40
N TYR A 92 3.79 8.12 -3.55
CA TYR A 92 3.92 6.99 -2.64
C TYR A 92 4.48 5.75 -3.34
N THR A 93 5.04 4.85 -2.54
CA THR A 93 5.21 3.43 -2.88
C THR A 93 4.09 2.66 -2.20
N LEU A 94 3.45 1.72 -2.89
CA LEU A 94 2.43 0.85 -2.29
C LEU A 94 3.04 -0.52 -2.00
N ILE A 95 2.82 -1.02 -0.78
CA ILE A 95 2.95 -2.44 -0.45
C ILE A 95 1.55 -2.96 -0.13
N SER A 96 1.10 -3.94 -0.92
CA SER A 96 -0.13 -4.68 -0.65
C SER A 96 0.18 -5.82 0.32
N ILE A 97 -0.61 -5.97 1.39
CA ILE A 97 -0.45 -7.08 2.33
C ILE A 97 -1.74 -7.89 2.37
N VAL A 98 -1.63 -9.18 2.06
CA VAL A 98 -2.71 -10.15 2.21
C VAL A 98 -2.40 -11.06 3.40
N LYS A 99 -3.33 -11.16 4.35
CA LYS A 99 -3.24 -12.08 5.49
C LYS A 99 -4.30 -13.17 5.35
N THR A 100 -3.87 -14.42 5.32
CA THR A 100 -4.74 -15.60 5.42
C THR A 100 -4.71 -16.16 6.84
N LYS A 101 -5.27 -17.34 7.06
CA LYS A 101 -5.12 -18.05 8.33
C LYS A 101 -3.69 -18.51 8.60
N GLU A 102 -2.90 -18.71 7.55
CA GLU A 102 -1.61 -19.38 7.62
C GLU A 102 -0.45 -18.44 7.34
N THR A 103 -0.66 -17.40 6.52
CA THR A 103 0.42 -16.56 6.01
C THR A 103 0.05 -15.08 5.91
N TYR A 104 1.06 -14.23 5.96
CA TYR A 104 1.12 -12.92 5.34
C TYR A 104 1.81 -13.06 3.98
N SER A 105 1.27 -12.38 2.99
CA SER A 105 1.88 -12.14 1.68
C SER A 105 2.07 -10.64 1.53
N LEU A 106 3.32 -10.19 1.39
CA LEU A 106 3.68 -8.80 1.19
C LEU A 106 4.14 -8.63 -0.25
N MET A 107 3.41 -7.83 -1.02
CA MET A 107 3.65 -7.62 -2.44
C MET A 107 3.98 -6.14 -2.69
N PRO A 108 5.22 -5.82 -3.06
CA PRO A 108 5.60 -4.47 -3.42
C PRO A 108 5.00 -4.07 -4.78
N THR A 109 5.06 -2.78 -5.08
CA THR A 109 4.65 -2.22 -6.37
C THR A 109 5.72 -1.31 -6.94
N PHE A 110 5.79 -1.22 -8.27
CA PHE A 110 6.42 -0.08 -8.94
C PHE A 110 5.34 0.90 -9.37
N TYR A 111 5.71 2.18 -9.47
CA TYR A 111 4.79 3.20 -9.93
C TYR A 111 4.86 3.36 -11.46
N ASP A 112 3.73 3.23 -12.13
CA ASP A 112 3.55 3.55 -13.55
C ASP A 112 2.79 4.87 -13.71
N TYR A 113 3.26 5.76 -14.58
CA TYR A 113 2.70 7.10 -14.74
C TYR A 113 1.31 7.14 -15.39
N GLU A 114 0.91 6.09 -16.11
CA GLU A 114 -0.40 6.01 -16.75
C GLU A 114 -1.39 5.20 -15.90
N ARG A 115 -0.89 4.22 -15.14
CA ARG A 115 -1.71 3.21 -14.46
C ARG A 115 -1.64 3.26 -12.93
N GLY A 116 -0.68 3.98 -12.36
CA GLY A 116 -0.44 4.04 -10.92
C GLY A 116 0.38 2.83 -10.43
N PRO A 117 0.23 2.42 -9.16
CA PRO A 117 0.95 1.29 -8.59
C PRO A 117 0.62 -0.02 -9.31
N LEU A 118 1.64 -0.70 -9.80
CA LEU A 118 1.57 -2.01 -10.43
C LEU A 118 2.31 -3.03 -9.56
N LEU A 119 1.62 -4.12 -9.25
CA LEU A 119 2.11 -5.20 -8.41
C LEU A 119 3.33 -5.89 -9.03
N ILE A 120 4.30 -6.26 -8.20
CA ILE A 120 5.48 -7.05 -8.58
C ILE A 120 5.33 -8.44 -7.96
N ASP A 121 4.67 -9.34 -8.68
CA ASP A 121 4.43 -10.72 -8.23
C ASP A 121 5.74 -11.47 -7.95
N ASP A 122 6.78 -11.23 -8.76
CA ASP A 122 8.07 -11.94 -8.66
C ASP A 122 8.86 -11.64 -7.37
N ASP A 123 8.51 -10.58 -6.62
CA ASP A 123 9.16 -10.24 -5.35
C ASP A 123 8.22 -10.32 -4.14
N GLU A 124 7.15 -11.10 -4.26
CA GLU A 124 6.27 -11.43 -3.12
C GLU A 124 7.09 -12.04 -1.96
N ARG A 125 6.84 -11.54 -0.74
CA ARG A 125 7.41 -12.08 0.49
C ARG A 125 6.31 -12.76 1.31
N ILE A 126 6.45 -14.08 1.49
CA ILE A 126 5.51 -14.88 2.26
C ILE A 126 6.10 -15.15 3.65
N LEU A 127 5.31 -14.86 4.70
CA LEU A 127 5.66 -15.06 6.09
C LEU A 127 4.55 -15.86 6.80
N PRO A 128 4.83 -16.92 7.55
CA PRO A 128 3.82 -17.61 8.35
C PRO A 128 3.16 -16.67 9.38
N VAL A 129 1.88 -16.88 9.71
CA VAL A 129 1.21 -16.13 10.79
C VAL A 129 1.88 -16.40 12.13
N GLU A 130 2.32 -17.63 12.36
CA GLU A 130 3.18 -18.00 13.49
C GLU A 130 4.65 -17.72 13.14
N HIS A 131 5.05 -16.45 13.25
CA HIS A 131 6.42 -15.99 13.02
C HIS A 131 7.05 -15.44 14.31
N THR A 132 8.37 -15.27 14.29
CA THR A 132 9.11 -14.65 15.39
C THR A 132 8.84 -13.15 15.41
N PRO A 133 8.58 -12.54 16.59
CA PRO A 133 8.40 -11.09 16.68
C PRO A 133 9.54 -10.32 16.04
N GLY A 134 9.23 -9.34 15.19
CA GLY A 134 10.18 -8.56 14.43
C GLY A 134 10.44 -9.06 13.00
N GLU A 135 10.04 -10.27 12.62
CA GLU A 135 10.24 -10.80 11.26
C GLU A 135 9.37 -10.07 10.23
N LEU A 136 8.10 -9.78 10.55
CA LEU A 136 7.22 -9.02 9.68
C LEU A 136 7.76 -7.59 9.48
N ALA A 137 8.21 -6.96 10.56
CA ALA A 137 8.85 -5.65 10.47
C ALA A 137 10.12 -5.67 9.63
N ALA A 138 10.97 -6.70 9.75
CA ALA A 138 12.20 -6.83 8.97
C ALA A 138 11.89 -6.93 7.48
N ILE A 139 11.00 -7.84 7.08
CA ILE A 139 10.58 -8.00 5.68
C ILE A 139 10.00 -6.70 5.12
N PHE A 140 9.12 -6.04 5.87
CA PHE A 140 8.51 -4.79 5.43
C PHE A 140 9.53 -3.67 5.25
N ARG A 141 10.55 -3.59 6.12
CA ARG A 141 11.65 -2.63 5.99
C ARG A 141 12.56 -2.92 4.81
N ASP A 142 12.87 -4.18 4.57
CA ASP A 142 13.67 -4.58 3.41
C ASP A 142 12.96 -4.14 2.11
N LEU A 143 11.63 -4.33 2.04
CA LEU A 143 10.82 -3.83 0.93
C LEU A 143 10.83 -2.29 0.84
N ILE A 144 10.77 -1.55 1.95
CA ILE A 144 10.92 -0.09 1.94
C ILE A 144 12.28 0.30 1.36
N GLU A 145 13.35 -0.31 1.84
CA GLU A 145 14.71 0.01 1.42
C GLU A 145 14.91 -0.22 -0.07
N VAL A 146 14.37 -1.32 -0.61
CA VAL A 146 14.44 -1.61 -2.04
C VAL A 146 13.53 -0.66 -2.82
N TYR A 147 12.23 -0.61 -2.50
CA TYR A 147 11.23 -0.04 -3.40
C TYR A 147 10.96 1.44 -3.19
N VAL A 148 11.07 1.97 -1.96
CA VAL A 148 10.92 3.43 -1.76
C VAL A 148 12.11 4.15 -2.37
N LYS A 149 13.34 3.67 -2.11
CA LYS A 149 14.56 4.26 -2.69
C LYS A 149 14.64 4.04 -4.21
N ALA A 150 14.30 2.85 -4.71
CA ALA A 150 14.28 2.60 -6.14
C ALA A 150 13.20 3.42 -6.87
N ASN A 151 11.98 3.53 -6.32
CA ASN A 151 10.92 4.30 -6.95
C ASN A 151 11.29 5.78 -7.07
N VAL A 152 11.99 6.37 -6.10
CA VAL A 152 12.52 7.74 -6.23
C VAL A 152 13.45 7.84 -7.44
N PHE A 153 14.40 6.91 -7.57
CA PHE A 153 15.35 6.91 -8.68
C PHE A 153 14.68 6.73 -10.06
N TYR A 154 13.74 5.80 -10.19
CA TYR A 154 13.01 5.58 -11.44
C TYR A 154 12.15 6.80 -11.80
N LYS A 155 11.47 7.40 -10.82
CA LYS A 155 10.67 8.60 -11.03
C LYS A 155 11.52 9.77 -11.52
N GLU A 156 12.66 10.04 -10.89
CA GLU A 156 13.59 11.09 -11.29
C GLU A 156 14.09 10.90 -12.73
N LYS A 157 14.45 9.67 -13.10
CA LYS A 157 14.95 9.35 -14.44
C LYS A 157 13.88 9.59 -15.50
N GLU A 158 12.67 9.10 -15.30
CA GLU A 158 11.57 9.26 -16.26
C GLU A 158 11.07 10.70 -16.35
N GLU A 159 11.07 11.46 -15.25
CA GLU A 159 10.76 12.90 -15.29
C GLU A 159 11.81 13.66 -16.12
N LEU A 160 13.09 13.30 -15.96
CA LEU A 160 14.19 13.89 -16.73
C LEU A 160 14.09 13.55 -18.22
N GLU A 161 13.68 12.33 -18.56
CA GLU A 161 13.38 11.94 -19.96
C GLU A 161 12.17 12.67 -20.52
N ARG A 162 11.10 12.88 -19.73
CA ARG A 162 9.92 13.64 -20.15
C ARG A 162 10.27 15.10 -20.43
N ARG A 163 11.01 15.75 -19.51
CA ARG A 163 11.50 17.12 -19.68
C ARG A 163 12.40 17.27 -20.91
N LYS A 164 13.19 16.26 -21.26
CA LYS A 164 13.97 16.23 -22.52
C LYS A 164 13.05 16.20 -23.74
N LYS A 165 12.09 15.27 -23.78
CA LYS A 165 11.11 15.15 -24.88
C LYS A 165 10.25 16.41 -25.06
N GLU A 166 9.90 17.09 -23.97
CA GLU A 166 9.15 18.36 -24.01
C GLU A 166 10.00 19.51 -24.58
N ARG A 167 11.29 19.58 -24.25
CA ARG A 167 12.23 20.57 -24.81
C ARG A 167 12.54 20.34 -26.28
N GLU A 168 12.57 19.09 -26.75
CA GLU A 168 12.79 18.75 -28.17
C GLU A 168 11.57 19.05 -29.05
N LYS A 169 10.39 19.23 -28.44
CA LYS A 169 9.13 19.55 -29.13
C LYS A 169 8.79 21.05 -29.12
N SER A 170 9.56 21.87 -28.40
CA SER A 170 9.41 23.33 -28.33
C SER A 170 10.44 24.04 -29.20
#